data_AF-A0A838H2I1-F1
#
_entry.id   AF-A0A838H2I1-F1
#
_cell.length_a   1.000
_cell.length_b   1.000
_cell.length_c   1.000
_cell.angle_alpha   90.00
_cell.angle_beta   90.00
_cell.angle_gamma   90.00
#
_symmetry.space_group_name_H-M   'P 1'
#
loop_
_entity.id
_entity.type
_entity.pdbx_description
1 polymer ?
#
loop_
_entity_poly.entity_id
_entity_poly.type
_entity_poly.pdbx_seq_one_letter_code
_entity_poly.pdbx_strand_id
1 'polypeptide(L)'
;MGAQWRGAALLPRNRAWCHPGLALVRLGSVGQVTDTDPATGTDIGPDTGPDTANQTAPLRSPETSGTTAAWGFGLATLDADANVLDVWFPEPRLGTAPDDYHAPSILCSLEGPDDIRQVTRTVLHVVVDDLGAPPRDTPDVWLRLHLLSHRLVAPHGQNLDGIFGLLANVVWTTLGPCPVEGFELFRLRAREAGMDLQVYGVDKFPRMVDYVVPAGVRIADGDRVRLGAHLASGTTVMHEGFVNFNAGTLGTSMVEGRISAGVVVGNGSDIGGGASIMGTLSGGGTQVVSIGERCLLGANAGVGISLGDDCVVAAGCYITAGTKLTLPDGSVAKARELSGQSGWLYWQNSV
;
A
#
# COMPACT_ATOMS: atom_id res chain seq x y z
N MET A 1 -54.46 -28.65 11.49
CA MET A 1 -53.99 -27.88 10.31
C MET A 1 -52.50 -28.11 10.20
N GLY A 2 -52.08 -28.90 9.21
CA GLY A 2 -50.68 -29.18 8.93
C GLY A 2 -50.20 -28.44 7.69
N ALA A 3 -48.93 -28.06 7.70
CA ALA A 3 -48.04 -27.88 6.54
C ALA A 3 -46.62 -27.73 7.13
N GLN A 4 -45.81 -28.80 7.19
CA GLN A 4 -44.81 -29.18 6.18
C GLN A 4 -43.86 -28.04 5.78
N TRP A 5 -42.67 -28.03 6.37
CA TRP A 5 -41.47 -27.47 5.75
C TRP A 5 -40.70 -28.63 5.11
N ARG A 6 -40.60 -28.61 3.78
CA ARG A 6 -39.82 -29.55 2.95
C ARG A 6 -38.58 -28.84 2.39
N GLY A 7 -37.45 -29.55 2.40
CA GLY A 7 -36.33 -29.41 1.46
C GLY A 7 -35.31 -28.31 1.80
N ALA A 8 -34.17 -28.61 2.42
CA ALA A 8 -32.98 -29.24 1.82
C ALA A 8 -32.41 -28.45 0.62
N ALA A 9 -31.38 -27.63 0.89
CA ALA A 9 -30.37 -27.26 -0.10
C ALA A 9 -29.00 -27.55 0.52
N LEU A 10 -28.31 -28.50 -0.10
CA LEU A 10 -27.02 -29.03 0.27
C LEU A 10 -25.92 -27.95 0.21
N LEU A 11 -25.11 -27.89 1.26
CA LEU A 11 -23.77 -27.30 1.23
C LEU A 11 -22.94 -28.01 0.15
N PRO A 12 -22.25 -27.31 -0.76
CA PRO A 12 -21.26 -27.96 -1.60
C PRO A 12 -20.08 -28.40 -0.75
N ARG A 13 -19.88 -29.71 -0.76
CA ARG A 13 -18.77 -30.48 -0.19
C ARG A 13 -17.41 -30.00 -0.71
N ASN A 14 -16.40 -30.11 0.16
CA ASN A 14 -14.98 -30.35 -0.10
C ASN A 14 -14.55 -30.29 -1.58
N ARG A 15 -13.85 -29.22 -1.97
CA ARG A 15 -12.90 -29.29 -3.07
C ARG A 15 -11.53 -29.62 -2.50
N ALA A 16 -11.10 -30.86 -2.71
CA ALA A 16 -9.69 -31.21 -2.68
C ALA A 16 -9.04 -30.51 -3.89
N TRP A 17 -8.08 -29.63 -3.64
CA TRP A 17 -7.36 -28.91 -4.69
C TRP A 17 -6.03 -29.62 -4.96
N CYS A 18 -6.05 -30.57 -5.89
CA CYS A 18 -4.85 -30.97 -6.64
C CYS A 18 -4.95 -30.31 -8.01
N HIS A 19 -4.21 -29.22 -8.22
CA HIS A 19 -4.03 -28.64 -9.55
C HIS A 19 -2.85 -29.36 -10.23
N PRO A 20 -3.02 -30.02 -11.39
CA PRO A 20 -1.91 -30.58 -12.13
C PRO A 20 -1.16 -29.43 -12.82
N GLY A 21 0.08 -29.16 -12.42
CA GLY A 21 0.96 -28.21 -13.13
C GLY A 21 1.86 -27.31 -12.27
N LEU A 22 1.72 -27.30 -10.95
CA LEU A 22 2.59 -26.50 -10.07
C LEU A 22 3.96 -27.16 -9.91
N ALA A 23 5.02 -26.38 -10.05
CA ALA A 23 6.36 -26.83 -9.69
C ALA A 23 6.57 -26.70 -8.17
N LEU A 24 7.00 -27.77 -7.51
CA LEU A 24 7.14 -27.83 -6.05
C LEU A 24 8.52 -27.35 -5.58
N VAL A 25 8.56 -26.41 -4.63
CA VAL A 25 9.81 -25.90 -4.06
C VAL A 25 9.80 -26.03 -2.54
N ARG A 26 10.84 -26.67 -2.00
CA ARG A 26 11.02 -26.97 -0.57
C ARG A 26 11.98 -25.97 0.07
N LEU A 27 11.67 -25.48 1.27
CA LEU A 27 12.64 -24.75 2.09
C LEU A 27 13.69 -25.71 2.69
N GLY A 28 14.97 -25.34 2.58
CA GLY A 28 16.06 -26.04 3.28
C GLY A 28 16.04 -25.79 4.79
N SER A 29 16.44 -26.78 5.58
CA SER A 29 16.50 -26.69 7.05
C SER A 29 17.41 -25.55 7.54
N VAL A 30 16.92 -24.77 8.50
CA VAL A 30 17.67 -23.72 9.19
C VAL A 30 18.77 -24.38 10.04
N GLY A 31 20.02 -24.30 9.59
CA GLY A 31 21.17 -24.55 10.47
C GLY A 31 21.29 -23.41 11.48
N GLN A 32 21.42 -23.74 12.76
CA GLN A 32 21.75 -22.77 13.81
C GLN A 32 23.04 -22.04 13.42
N VAL A 33 22.98 -20.71 13.32
CA VAL A 33 24.19 -19.88 13.25
C VAL A 33 24.73 -19.81 14.68
N THR A 34 25.75 -20.61 14.97
CA THR A 34 26.58 -20.43 16.16
C THR A 34 27.79 -19.59 15.76
N ASP A 35 27.77 -18.31 16.11
CA ASP A 35 28.96 -17.46 16.14
C ASP A 35 29.90 -17.99 17.22
N THR A 36 30.96 -18.70 16.83
CA THR A 36 32.27 -18.72 17.50
C THR A 36 33.24 -19.56 16.67
N ASP A 37 34.34 -18.95 16.22
CA ASP A 37 35.60 -19.64 15.95
C ASP A 37 36.73 -18.89 16.71
N PRO A 38 37.47 -19.53 17.62
CA PRO A 38 38.57 -18.88 18.32
C PRO A 38 39.86 -18.97 17.52
N ALA A 39 40.60 -17.87 17.52
CA ALA A 39 42.01 -17.75 17.13
C ALA A 39 42.34 -17.90 15.64
N THR A 40 42.51 -16.74 14.98
CA THR A 40 43.82 -16.27 14.50
C THR A 40 43.67 -14.81 14.10
N GLY A 41 44.34 -13.91 14.83
CA GLY A 41 44.40 -12.50 14.46
C GLY A 41 45.33 -12.31 13.29
N THR A 42 44.81 -11.85 12.16
CA THR A 42 45.53 -11.01 11.19
C THR A 42 44.52 -10.20 10.39
N ASP A 43 44.73 -8.89 10.43
CA ASP A 43 44.02 -7.84 9.72
C ASP A 43 44.34 -7.92 8.22
N ILE A 44 43.33 -8.06 7.36
CA ILE A 44 43.48 -8.02 5.90
C ILE A 44 42.47 -6.99 5.38
N GLY A 45 43.02 -5.84 4.95
CA GLY A 45 42.26 -4.72 4.38
C GLY A 45 41.58 -5.07 3.05
N PRO A 46 40.70 -4.18 2.54
CA PRO A 46 39.84 -4.50 1.42
C PRO A 46 40.61 -4.57 0.10
N ASP A 47 40.51 -5.73 -0.54
CA ASP A 47 40.98 -6.01 -1.89
C ASP A 47 40.09 -5.28 -2.92
N THR A 48 40.69 -4.35 -3.67
CA THR A 48 40.06 -3.64 -4.79
C THR A 48 40.47 -4.32 -6.10
N GLY A 49 39.65 -5.28 -6.55
CA GLY A 49 39.70 -5.86 -7.89
C GLY A 49 38.47 -5.44 -8.73
N PRO A 50 38.58 -5.31 -10.07
CA PRO A 50 37.59 -4.61 -10.89
C PRO A 50 36.38 -5.49 -11.24
N ASP A 51 35.19 -5.06 -10.79
CA ASP A 51 33.90 -5.59 -11.23
C ASP A 51 33.65 -5.25 -12.71
N THR A 52 33.75 -6.26 -13.58
CA THR A 52 33.21 -6.20 -14.93
C THR A 52 31.72 -6.56 -14.89
N ALA A 53 30.92 -5.58 -14.47
CA ALA A 53 29.46 -5.69 -14.48
C ALA A 53 28.94 -5.65 -15.93
N ASN A 54 28.34 -6.77 -16.34
CA ASN A 54 27.57 -6.92 -17.55
C ASN A 54 26.29 -6.06 -17.44
N GLN A 55 26.29 -4.87 -18.03
CA GLN A 55 25.15 -3.96 -18.04
C GLN A 55 24.01 -4.56 -18.88
N THR A 56 23.01 -5.12 -18.22
CA THR A 56 21.69 -5.37 -18.82
C THR A 56 20.82 -4.15 -18.52
N ALA A 57 20.48 -3.42 -19.58
CA ALA A 57 19.64 -2.23 -19.51
C ALA A 57 18.23 -2.57 -18.98
N PRO A 58 17.60 -1.70 -18.16
CA PRO A 58 16.20 -1.87 -17.79
C PRO A 58 15.33 -1.76 -19.04
N LEU A 59 14.33 -2.65 -19.13
CA LEU A 59 13.29 -2.59 -20.15
C LEU A 59 12.58 -1.23 -20.06
N ARG A 60 12.81 -0.36 -21.05
CA ARG A 60 11.97 0.82 -21.28
C ARG A 60 10.56 0.32 -21.63
N SER A 61 9.62 0.54 -20.72
CA SER A 61 8.18 0.47 -21.01
C SER A 61 7.85 1.48 -22.11
N PRO A 62 6.88 1.18 -23.01
CA PRO A 62 6.56 2.06 -24.13
C PRO A 62 6.02 3.40 -23.63
N GLU A 63 6.56 4.49 -24.20
CA GLU A 63 6.11 5.87 -23.96
C GLU A 63 4.61 5.98 -24.28
N THR A 64 3.79 6.01 -23.24
CA THR A 64 2.41 6.47 -23.37
C THR A 64 2.46 7.98 -23.37
N SER A 65 2.26 8.59 -24.54
CA SER A 65 1.92 10.02 -24.67
C SER A 65 0.50 10.25 -24.15
N GLY A 66 0.30 9.94 -22.87
CA GLY A 66 -0.90 10.19 -22.09
C GLY A 66 -0.66 11.39 -21.20
N THR A 67 -1.67 12.23 -21.04
CA THR A 67 -1.56 13.49 -20.29
C THR A 67 -0.98 13.24 -18.90
N THR A 68 0.17 13.87 -18.61
CA THR A 68 0.83 13.80 -17.29
C THR A 68 0.33 14.88 -16.33
N ALA A 69 -0.55 15.79 -16.76
CA ALA A 69 -1.08 16.84 -15.91
C ALA A 69 -2.29 16.36 -15.08
N ALA A 70 -2.48 16.98 -13.92
CA ALA A 70 -3.64 16.78 -13.06
C ALA A 70 -4.03 18.08 -12.35
N TRP A 71 -5.29 18.17 -11.94
CA TRP A 71 -5.79 19.31 -11.20
C TRP A 71 -6.99 18.97 -10.32
N GLY A 72 -7.33 19.86 -9.41
CA GLY A 72 -8.54 19.77 -8.60
C GLY A 72 -8.76 20.98 -7.71
N PHE A 73 -10.01 21.18 -7.32
CA PHE A 73 -10.37 22.08 -6.23
C PHE A 73 -10.38 21.29 -4.93
N GLY A 74 -9.56 21.71 -3.98
CA GLY A 74 -9.42 21.07 -2.68
C GLY A 74 -9.82 22.00 -1.54
N LEU A 75 -10.40 21.46 -0.47
CA LEU A 75 -10.58 22.17 0.79
C LEU A 75 -9.40 21.85 1.69
N ALA A 76 -8.53 22.83 1.92
CA ALA A 76 -7.35 22.68 2.77
C ALA A 76 -7.66 23.11 4.20
N THR A 77 -7.15 22.37 5.19
CA THR A 77 -7.09 22.82 6.59
C THR A 77 -5.69 23.33 6.91
N LEU A 78 -5.59 24.56 7.36
CA LEU A 78 -4.33 25.23 7.70
C LEU A 78 -4.26 25.51 9.20
N ASP A 79 -3.08 25.31 9.79
CA ASP A 79 -2.81 25.76 11.15
C ASP A 79 -2.59 27.29 11.25
N ALA A 80 -2.30 27.78 12.45
CA ALA A 80 -2.09 29.20 12.71
C ALA A 80 -0.89 29.81 11.96
N ASP A 81 0.08 28.98 11.56
CA ASP A 81 1.27 29.38 10.81
C ASP A 81 1.09 29.17 9.29
N ALA A 82 -0.15 28.88 8.85
CA ALA A 82 -0.51 28.56 7.48
C ALA A 82 0.15 27.30 6.91
N ASN A 83 0.60 26.36 7.77
CA ASN A 83 1.00 25.04 7.30
C ASN A 83 -0.25 24.22 6.95
N VAL A 84 -0.17 23.47 5.84
CA VAL A 84 -1.26 22.60 5.38
C VAL A 84 -1.25 21.30 6.18
N LEU A 85 -2.32 21.06 6.95
CA LEU A 85 -2.53 19.81 7.67
C LEU A 85 -3.13 18.74 6.75
N ASP A 86 -4.16 19.12 5.98
CA ASP A 86 -4.76 18.28 4.95
C ASP A 86 -5.30 19.08 3.77
N VAL A 87 -5.59 18.38 2.67
CA VAL A 87 -6.41 18.90 1.57
C VAL A 87 -7.33 17.79 1.07
N TRP A 88 -8.64 18.03 1.10
CA TRP A 88 -9.63 17.11 0.55
C TRP A 88 -10.03 17.53 -0.87
N PHE A 89 -9.85 16.65 -1.86
CA PHE A 89 -10.25 16.85 -3.25
C PHE A 89 -11.46 15.96 -3.59
N PRO A 90 -12.68 16.51 -3.67
CA PRO A 90 -13.87 15.71 -3.98
C PRO A 90 -13.86 15.13 -5.41
N GLU A 91 -13.32 15.91 -6.36
CA GLU A 91 -13.31 15.57 -7.79
C GLU A 91 -11.95 15.91 -8.43
N PRO A 92 -10.85 15.19 -8.10
CA PRO A 92 -9.58 15.35 -8.80
C PRO A 92 -9.72 14.88 -10.25
N ARG A 93 -8.97 15.50 -11.17
CA ARG A 93 -9.05 15.21 -12.61
C ARG A 93 -7.66 15.11 -13.22
N LEU A 94 -7.50 14.21 -14.19
CA LEU A 94 -6.35 14.19 -15.10
C LEU A 94 -6.61 15.15 -16.25
N GLY A 95 -5.56 15.72 -16.81
CA GLY A 95 -5.66 16.69 -17.89
C GLY A 95 -5.13 18.07 -17.52
N THR A 96 -5.12 18.96 -18.50
CA THR A 96 -4.94 20.39 -18.28
C THR A 96 -6.21 20.98 -17.66
N ALA A 97 -6.06 21.89 -16.69
CA ALA A 97 -7.18 22.62 -16.12
C ALA A 97 -7.83 23.52 -17.19
N PRO A 98 -9.18 23.53 -17.34
CA PRO A 98 -9.86 24.48 -18.21
C PRO A 98 -9.71 25.93 -17.71
N ASP A 99 -9.66 26.88 -18.64
CA ASP A 99 -9.52 28.31 -18.31
C ASP A 99 -10.76 28.91 -17.61
N ASP A 100 -11.93 28.29 -17.78
CA ASP A 100 -13.24 28.80 -17.36
C ASP A 100 -13.91 27.96 -16.24
N TYR A 101 -13.11 27.26 -15.43
CA TYR A 101 -13.62 26.42 -14.36
C TYR A 101 -13.59 27.10 -12.98
N HIS A 102 -14.72 27.04 -12.27
CA HIS A 102 -14.88 27.62 -10.94
C HIS A 102 -14.98 26.54 -9.86
N ALA A 103 -14.51 26.88 -8.65
CA ALA A 103 -14.69 26.03 -7.49
C ALA A 103 -16.19 25.71 -7.27
N PRO A 104 -16.56 24.47 -6.93
CA PRO A 104 -17.93 24.13 -6.57
C PRO A 104 -18.42 25.00 -5.40
N SER A 105 -19.59 25.61 -5.52
CA SER A 105 -20.13 26.53 -4.50
C SER A 105 -20.28 25.89 -3.13
N ILE A 106 -20.60 24.59 -3.08
CA ILE A 106 -20.64 23.83 -1.83
C ILE A 106 -19.27 23.78 -1.14
N LEU A 107 -18.18 23.68 -1.90
CA LEU A 107 -16.83 23.65 -1.34
C LEU A 107 -16.46 25.01 -0.74
N CYS A 108 -16.76 26.10 -1.47
CA CYS A 108 -16.58 27.47 -0.96
C CYS A 108 -17.39 27.74 0.31
N SER A 109 -18.58 27.13 0.44
CA SER A 109 -19.41 27.30 1.65
C SER A 109 -18.81 26.67 2.92
N LEU A 110 -17.80 25.81 2.79
CA LEU A 110 -17.10 25.15 3.90
C LEU A 110 -15.87 25.93 4.38
N GLU A 111 -15.50 27.02 3.70
CA GLU A 111 -14.40 27.89 4.12
C GLU A 111 -14.70 28.58 5.44
N GLY A 112 -13.64 28.92 6.16
CA GLY A 112 -13.72 29.72 7.37
C GLY A 112 -12.94 29.12 8.55
N PRO A 113 -12.83 29.92 9.63
CA PRO A 113 -12.08 29.54 10.81
C PRO A 113 -12.78 28.48 11.64
N ASP A 114 -12.00 27.80 12.47
CA ASP A 114 -12.45 26.94 13.56
C ASP A 114 -11.71 27.38 14.83
N ASP A 115 -12.40 28.12 15.70
CA ASP A 115 -11.81 28.72 16.90
C ASP A 115 -11.41 27.67 17.95
N ILE A 116 -12.01 26.48 17.94
CA ILE A 116 -11.66 25.43 18.90
C ILE A 116 -10.32 24.81 18.50
N ARG A 117 -10.19 24.41 17.24
CA ARG A 117 -8.97 23.83 16.67
C ARG A 117 -7.88 24.85 16.39
N GLN A 118 -8.24 26.13 16.26
CA GLN A 118 -7.36 27.21 15.81
C GLN A 118 -6.78 26.92 14.42
N VAL A 119 -7.66 26.52 13.51
CA VAL A 119 -7.34 26.24 12.09
C VAL A 119 -8.24 27.06 11.18
N THR A 120 -7.83 27.24 9.93
CA THR A 120 -8.66 27.85 8.88
C THR A 120 -8.85 26.88 7.73
N ARG A 121 -10.08 26.77 7.23
CA ARG A 121 -10.37 26.04 5.99
C ARG A 121 -10.43 27.01 4.82
N THR A 122 -9.74 26.68 3.73
CA THR A 122 -9.69 27.49 2.50
C THR A 122 -9.79 26.61 1.27
N VAL A 123 -10.40 27.12 0.20
CA VAL A 123 -10.44 26.43 -1.09
C VAL A 123 -9.16 26.75 -1.86
N LEU A 124 -8.48 25.69 -2.31
CA LEU A 124 -7.32 25.75 -3.17
C LEU A 124 -7.67 25.20 -4.55
N HIS A 125 -7.25 25.90 -5.60
CA HIS A 125 -7.12 25.31 -6.92
C HIS A 125 -5.69 24.80 -7.08
N VAL A 126 -5.53 23.48 -7.16
CA VAL A 126 -4.22 22.84 -7.29
C VAL A 126 -4.08 22.29 -8.69
N VAL A 127 -2.99 22.68 -9.35
CA VAL A 127 -2.58 22.19 -10.67
C VAL A 127 -1.18 21.58 -10.54
N VAL A 128 -1.01 20.44 -11.18
CA VAL A 128 0.23 19.69 -11.34
C VAL A 128 0.43 19.49 -12.83
N ASP A 129 1.41 20.17 -13.42
CA ASP A 129 1.63 20.13 -14.86
C ASP A 129 2.23 18.81 -15.35
N ASP A 130 3.02 18.16 -14.48
CA ASP A 130 3.68 16.89 -14.78
C ASP A 130 3.74 15.98 -13.55
N LEU A 131 2.97 14.90 -13.59
CA LEU A 131 2.98 13.84 -12.59
C LEU A 131 4.29 13.03 -12.62
N GLY A 132 5.12 13.14 -13.67
CA GLY A 132 6.46 12.56 -13.71
C GLY A 132 7.49 13.29 -12.84
N ALA A 133 7.26 14.59 -12.58
CA ALA A 133 8.10 15.39 -11.70
C ALA A 133 7.77 15.11 -10.21
N PRO A 134 8.76 15.19 -9.29
CA PRO A 134 8.51 15.10 -7.86
C PRO A 134 7.49 16.15 -7.39
N PRO A 135 6.69 15.84 -6.35
CA PRO A 135 5.75 16.80 -5.79
C PRO A 135 6.46 18.07 -5.31
N ARG A 136 5.87 19.24 -5.61
CA ARG A 136 6.47 20.55 -5.29
C ARG A 136 6.19 21.04 -3.87
N ASP A 137 5.01 20.72 -3.34
CA ASP A 137 4.52 21.19 -2.04
C ASP A 137 3.45 20.24 -1.46
N THR A 138 2.94 20.59 -0.27
CA THR A 138 1.93 19.78 0.43
C THR A 138 0.63 19.62 -0.37
N PRO A 139 0.01 20.68 -0.93
CA PRO A 139 -1.21 20.51 -1.74
C PRO A 139 -1.03 19.60 -2.97
N ASP A 140 0.11 19.66 -3.65
CA ASP A 140 0.47 18.74 -4.74
C ASP A 140 0.47 17.27 -4.26
N VAL A 141 1.15 16.99 -3.14
CA VAL A 141 1.14 15.64 -2.53
C VAL A 141 -0.29 15.14 -2.29
N TRP A 142 -1.14 15.96 -1.67
CA TRP A 142 -2.51 15.57 -1.38
C TRP A 142 -3.30 15.24 -2.63
N LEU A 143 -3.13 16.00 -3.72
CA LEU A 143 -3.75 15.71 -5.01
C LEU A 143 -3.28 14.35 -5.55
N ARG A 144 -1.96 14.08 -5.52
CA ARG A 144 -1.40 12.79 -5.99
C ARG A 144 -1.95 11.60 -5.21
N LEU A 145 -2.08 11.70 -3.89
CA LEU A 145 -2.66 10.63 -3.09
C LEU A 145 -4.15 10.39 -3.43
N HIS A 146 -4.91 11.45 -3.71
CA HIS A 146 -6.28 11.32 -4.19
C HIS A 146 -6.35 10.65 -5.56
N LEU A 147 -5.46 10.99 -6.50
CA LEU A 147 -5.43 10.36 -7.82
C LEU A 147 -5.28 8.83 -7.75
N LEU A 148 -4.48 8.32 -6.80
CA LEU A 148 -4.36 6.88 -6.54
C LEU A 148 -5.66 6.28 -6.00
N SER A 149 -6.22 6.88 -4.94
CA SER A 149 -7.39 6.33 -4.25
C SER A 149 -8.70 6.49 -5.04
N HIS A 150 -8.79 7.48 -5.92
CA HIS A 150 -9.85 7.59 -6.93
C HIS A 150 -9.65 6.63 -8.11
N ARG A 151 -8.51 5.92 -8.18
CA ARG A 151 -8.12 5.02 -9.28
C ARG A 151 -7.96 5.72 -10.63
N LEU A 152 -7.63 7.02 -10.61
CA LEU A 152 -7.29 7.77 -11.81
C LEU A 152 -5.86 7.44 -12.26
N VAL A 153 -4.99 7.16 -11.30
CA VAL A 153 -3.61 6.73 -11.53
C VAL A 153 -3.38 5.41 -10.79
N ALA A 154 -2.75 4.44 -11.44
CA ALA A 154 -2.34 3.19 -10.80
C ALA A 154 -1.06 3.42 -9.96
N PRO A 155 -0.76 2.54 -8.98
CA PRO A 155 0.53 2.58 -8.30
C PRO A 155 1.71 2.65 -9.29
N HIS A 156 2.72 3.47 -8.97
CA HIS A 156 3.87 3.81 -9.83
C HIS A 156 3.55 4.58 -11.11
N GLY A 157 2.30 5.00 -11.33
CA GLY A 157 1.90 5.84 -12.46
C GLY A 157 2.19 7.33 -12.28
N GLN A 158 2.80 7.74 -11.17
CA GLN A 158 3.19 9.11 -10.85
C GLN A 158 4.39 9.10 -9.90
N ASN A 159 5.12 10.22 -9.86
CA ASN A 159 6.25 10.43 -8.96
C ASN A 159 5.76 10.86 -7.57
N LEU A 160 6.30 10.23 -6.52
CA LEU A 160 6.01 10.53 -5.11
C LEU A 160 7.31 10.69 -4.30
N ASP A 161 8.43 10.94 -4.96
CA ASP A 161 9.72 11.11 -4.32
C ASP A 161 9.69 12.28 -3.35
N GLY A 162 10.25 12.10 -2.15
CA GLY A 162 10.30 13.15 -1.13
C GLY A 162 8.98 13.45 -0.41
N ILE A 163 7.89 12.74 -0.70
CA ILE A 163 6.54 12.98 -0.12
C ILE A 163 6.53 13.15 1.41
N PHE A 164 7.30 12.34 2.14
CA PHE A 164 7.36 12.40 3.61
C PHE A 164 7.87 13.75 4.15
N GLY A 165 8.75 14.43 3.40
CA GLY A 165 9.30 15.73 3.76
C GLY A 165 8.31 16.89 3.56
N LEU A 166 7.25 16.67 2.78
CA LEU A 166 6.25 17.69 2.45
C LEU A 166 4.97 17.58 3.29
N LEU A 167 4.71 16.44 3.93
CA LEU A 167 3.52 16.24 4.76
C LEU A 167 3.76 16.67 6.21
N ALA A 168 2.84 17.42 6.79
CA ALA A 168 2.81 17.65 8.23
C ALA A 168 2.50 16.35 8.99
N ASN A 169 3.06 16.19 10.20
CA ASN A 169 2.56 15.16 11.11
C ASN A 169 1.31 15.73 11.81
N VAL A 170 0.19 15.01 11.75
CA VAL A 170 -1.13 15.54 12.14
C VAL A 170 -1.74 14.66 13.21
N VAL A 171 -2.47 15.28 14.14
CA VAL A 171 -3.35 14.55 15.07
C VAL A 171 -4.73 14.44 14.42
N TRP A 172 -5.12 13.23 14.01
CA TRP A 172 -6.40 12.94 13.35
C TRP A 172 -7.48 12.70 14.39
N THR A 173 -8.53 13.51 14.39
CA THR A 173 -9.55 13.48 15.44
C THR A 173 -10.98 13.43 14.92
N THR A 174 -11.94 13.16 15.82
CA THR A 174 -13.39 13.32 15.55
C THR A 174 -13.78 14.71 15.10
N LEU A 175 -12.97 15.73 15.40
CA LEU A 175 -13.20 17.14 15.04
C LEU A 175 -12.43 17.57 13.78
N GLY A 176 -11.72 16.65 13.12
CA GLY A 176 -10.87 16.91 11.97
C GLY A 176 -9.38 16.95 12.31
N PRO A 177 -8.51 17.34 11.35
CA PRO A 177 -7.07 17.43 11.58
C PRO A 177 -6.73 18.58 12.54
N CYS A 178 -5.76 18.32 13.41
CA CYS A 178 -5.20 19.30 14.34
C CYS A 178 -3.67 19.27 14.27
N PRO A 179 -2.99 20.41 14.49
CA PRO A 179 -1.55 20.43 14.64
C PRO A 179 -1.13 19.63 15.87
N VAL A 180 0.07 19.03 15.82
CA VAL A 180 0.67 18.35 16.99
C VAL A 180 1.07 19.36 18.05
N GLU A 181 1.63 20.49 17.62
CA GLU A 181 1.97 21.59 18.52
C GLU A 181 0.70 22.23 19.08
N GLY A 182 0.68 22.48 20.39
CA GLY A 182 -0.49 23.05 21.07
C GLY A 182 -1.71 22.13 21.19
N PHE A 183 -1.61 20.85 20.79
CA PHE A 183 -2.76 19.93 20.76
C PHE A 183 -3.45 19.78 22.12
N GLU A 184 -2.71 19.75 23.22
CA GLU A 184 -3.31 19.61 24.57
C GLU A 184 -4.11 20.86 25.00
N LEU A 185 -3.77 22.04 24.49
CA LEU A 185 -4.59 23.24 24.69
C LEU A 185 -5.89 23.16 23.85
N PHE A 186 -5.81 22.66 22.61
CA PHE A 186 -7.01 22.32 21.84
C PHE A 186 -7.89 21.31 22.58
N ARG A 187 -7.30 20.25 23.16
CA ARG A 187 -8.04 19.24 23.94
C ARG A 187 -8.77 19.87 25.12
N LEU A 188 -8.17 20.83 25.82
CA LEU A 188 -8.83 21.58 26.88
C LEU A 188 -10.02 22.40 26.36
N ARG A 189 -9.83 23.18 25.28
CA ARG A 189 -10.92 23.97 24.66
C ARG A 189 -12.08 23.08 24.20
N ALA A 190 -11.78 21.95 23.56
CA ALA A 190 -12.79 20.99 23.13
C ALA A 190 -13.58 20.41 24.31
N ARG A 191 -12.91 20.07 25.42
CA ARG A 191 -13.56 19.58 26.65
C ARG A 191 -14.41 20.66 27.32
N GLU A 192 -13.92 21.89 27.40
CA GLU A 192 -14.66 23.03 27.93
C GLU A 192 -15.94 23.29 27.12
N ALA A 193 -15.84 23.17 25.78
CA ALA A 193 -16.97 23.26 24.86
C ALA A 193 -17.90 22.03 24.87
N GLY A 194 -17.61 21.00 25.68
CA GLY A 194 -18.42 19.78 25.79
C GLY A 194 -18.37 18.88 24.55
N MET A 195 -17.34 18.99 23.72
CA MET A 195 -17.18 18.19 22.49
C MET A 195 -16.67 16.78 22.81
N ASP A 196 -17.19 15.79 22.07
CA ASP A 196 -16.66 14.42 22.10
C ASP A 196 -15.41 14.30 21.22
N LEU A 197 -14.25 14.36 21.87
CA LEU A 197 -12.94 14.33 21.22
C LEU A 197 -12.30 12.95 21.35
N GLN A 198 -12.12 12.28 20.22
CA GLN A 198 -11.30 11.08 20.10
C GLN A 198 -10.16 11.31 19.12
N VAL A 199 -9.00 10.73 19.40
CA VAL A 199 -7.84 10.72 18.50
C VAL A 199 -7.80 9.36 17.82
N TYR A 200 -7.92 9.35 16.50
CA TYR A 200 -7.80 8.13 15.69
C TYR A 200 -6.33 7.73 15.50
N GLY A 201 -5.45 8.72 15.32
CA GLY A 201 -4.02 8.48 15.13
C GLY A 201 -3.21 9.77 15.06
N VAL A 202 -1.89 9.62 15.11
CA VAL A 202 -0.93 10.71 14.92
C VAL A 202 0.04 10.27 13.82
N ASP A 203 -0.17 10.77 12.61
CA ASP A 203 0.57 10.34 11.42
C ASP A 203 0.50 11.41 10.32
N LYS A 204 1.38 11.30 9.33
CA LYS A 204 1.40 12.10 8.09
C LYS A 204 0.34 11.66 7.08
N PHE A 205 -0.11 10.40 7.16
CA PHE A 205 -1.10 9.83 6.24
C PHE A 205 -2.42 9.56 6.97
N PRO A 206 -3.55 10.07 6.48
CA PRO A 206 -4.85 9.75 7.07
C PRO A 206 -5.39 8.41 6.52
N ARG A 207 -6.57 8.05 7.02
CA ARG A 207 -7.39 6.96 6.48
C ARG A 207 -7.98 7.37 5.13
N MET A 208 -7.93 6.47 4.15
CA MET A 208 -8.45 6.73 2.80
C MET A 208 -9.95 7.05 2.81
N VAL A 209 -10.71 6.31 3.62
CA VAL A 209 -12.18 6.37 3.66
C VAL A 209 -12.73 7.70 4.17
N ASP A 210 -11.92 8.51 4.85
CA ASP A 210 -12.29 9.85 5.28
C ASP A 210 -12.30 10.86 4.10
N TYR A 211 -11.71 10.48 2.95
CA TYR A 211 -11.56 11.34 1.76
C TYR A 211 -12.29 10.76 0.54
N VAL A 212 -12.16 9.45 0.32
CA VAL A 212 -12.79 8.75 -0.80
C VAL A 212 -13.10 7.29 -0.47
N VAL A 213 -14.29 6.85 -0.88
CA VAL A 213 -14.71 5.45 -0.84
C VAL A 213 -14.89 4.96 -2.28
N PRO A 214 -13.90 4.26 -2.87
CA PRO A 214 -13.99 3.83 -4.26
C PRO A 214 -15.11 2.81 -4.45
N ALA A 215 -15.90 2.98 -5.53
CA ALA A 215 -17.01 2.08 -5.82
C ALA A 215 -16.55 0.64 -6.07
N GLY A 216 -17.37 -0.33 -5.61
CA GLY A 216 -17.13 -1.76 -5.78
C GLY A 216 -16.13 -2.37 -4.80
N VAL A 217 -15.76 -1.65 -3.74
CA VAL A 217 -14.80 -2.10 -2.72
C VAL A 217 -15.48 -2.29 -1.38
N ARG A 218 -14.99 -3.24 -0.58
CA ARG A 218 -15.34 -3.35 0.85
C ARG A 218 -14.10 -3.20 1.70
N ILE A 219 -14.20 -2.43 2.77
CA ILE A 219 -13.15 -2.24 3.77
C ILE A 219 -13.80 -2.48 5.13
N ALA A 220 -13.39 -3.54 5.81
CA ALA A 220 -13.99 -3.93 7.09
C ALA A 220 -13.52 -3.04 8.25
N ASP A 221 -12.28 -2.57 8.18
CA ASP A 221 -11.69 -1.60 9.11
C ASP A 221 -11.00 -0.48 8.32
N GLY A 222 -11.59 0.72 8.39
CA GLY A 222 -11.11 1.90 7.68
C GLY A 222 -9.74 2.41 8.15
N ASP A 223 -9.33 2.06 9.38
CA ASP A 223 -8.07 2.51 9.96
C ASP A 223 -6.85 1.87 9.28
N ARG A 224 -7.04 0.79 8.52
CA ARG A 224 -5.96 0.01 7.91
C ARG A 224 -5.73 0.26 6.44
N VAL A 225 -6.40 1.26 5.86
CA VAL A 225 -6.21 1.65 4.46
C VAL A 225 -5.83 3.13 4.43
N ARG A 226 -4.57 3.43 4.12
CA ARG A 226 -4.08 4.81 4.04
C ARG A 226 -4.56 5.49 2.77
N LEU A 227 -4.80 6.80 2.83
CA LEU A 227 -4.96 7.60 1.62
C LEU A 227 -3.75 7.42 0.70
N GLY A 228 -4.00 7.25 -0.60
CA GLY A 228 -3.00 6.83 -1.57
C GLY A 228 -2.99 5.32 -1.83
N ALA A 229 -3.75 4.51 -1.11
CA ALA A 229 -4.00 3.12 -1.49
C ALA A 229 -4.88 3.08 -2.75
N HIS A 230 -4.61 2.13 -3.65
CA HIS A 230 -5.38 1.88 -4.87
C HIS A 230 -6.11 0.54 -4.77
N LEU A 231 -7.45 0.56 -4.64
CA LEU A 231 -8.25 -0.65 -4.48
C LEU A 231 -9.18 -0.85 -5.69
N ALA A 232 -8.81 -1.75 -6.60
CA ALA A 232 -9.61 -2.06 -7.77
C ALA A 232 -10.99 -2.64 -7.40
N SER A 233 -11.97 -2.48 -8.30
CA SER A 233 -13.33 -2.98 -8.09
C SER A 233 -13.32 -4.50 -7.84
N GLY A 234 -14.12 -4.94 -6.87
CA GLY A 234 -14.15 -6.33 -6.38
C GLY A 234 -13.21 -6.59 -5.20
N THR A 235 -12.30 -5.67 -4.87
CA THR A 235 -11.42 -5.82 -3.72
C THR A 235 -12.20 -5.83 -2.40
N THR A 236 -11.85 -6.77 -1.53
CA THR A 236 -12.27 -6.75 -0.12
C THR A 236 -11.03 -6.69 0.76
N VAL A 237 -10.93 -5.65 1.57
CA VAL A 237 -9.96 -5.57 2.67
C VAL A 237 -10.67 -5.98 3.95
N MET A 238 -10.30 -7.13 4.51
CA MET A 238 -10.82 -7.62 5.80
C MET A 238 -10.09 -6.95 6.97
N HIS A 239 -10.56 -7.17 8.20
CA HIS A 239 -10.07 -6.49 9.41
C HIS A 239 -8.55 -6.62 9.65
N GLU A 240 -7.91 -7.72 9.26
CA GLU A 240 -6.45 -7.87 9.38
C GLU A 240 -5.70 -7.32 8.15
N GLY A 241 -6.42 -7.08 7.06
CA GLY A 241 -5.90 -6.50 5.83
C GLY A 241 -5.33 -5.11 6.09
N PHE A 242 -4.22 -4.79 5.44
CA PHE A 242 -3.63 -3.45 5.47
C PHE A 242 -3.11 -3.08 4.08
N VAL A 243 -3.37 -1.85 3.64
CA VAL A 243 -2.88 -1.34 2.36
C VAL A 243 -2.29 0.05 2.56
N ASN A 244 -1.01 0.18 2.20
CA ASN A 244 -0.29 1.44 2.31
C ASN A 244 -0.52 2.36 1.08
N PHE A 245 0.08 3.55 1.08
CA PHE A 245 0.07 4.44 -0.08
C PHE A 245 0.89 3.88 -1.25
N ASN A 246 0.55 4.30 -2.47
CA ASN A 246 1.19 3.84 -3.72
C ASN A 246 1.23 2.30 -3.83
N ALA A 247 0.19 1.65 -3.33
CA ALA A 247 0.09 0.21 -3.23
C ALA A 247 -1.36 -0.25 -3.34
N GLY A 248 -1.57 -1.53 -3.55
CA GLY A 248 -2.89 -2.15 -3.50
C GLY A 248 -3.13 -3.14 -4.63
N THR A 249 -4.34 -3.15 -5.16
CA THR A 249 -4.85 -4.21 -6.05
C THR A 249 -5.18 -3.64 -7.43
N LEU A 250 -4.90 -4.43 -8.47
CA LEU A 250 -5.24 -4.10 -9.87
C LEU A 250 -6.49 -4.83 -10.37
N GLY A 251 -7.09 -5.70 -9.55
CA GLY A 251 -8.32 -6.41 -9.87
C GLY A 251 -9.09 -6.84 -8.64
N THR A 252 -9.90 -7.89 -8.79
CA THR A 252 -10.62 -8.50 -7.66
C THR A 252 -9.63 -9.27 -6.78
N SER A 253 -9.60 -8.96 -5.49
CA SER A 253 -8.70 -9.61 -4.52
C SER A 253 -9.34 -9.66 -3.13
N MET A 254 -9.06 -10.75 -2.40
CA MET A 254 -9.25 -10.79 -0.96
C MET A 254 -7.96 -10.36 -0.26
N VAL A 255 -8.03 -9.32 0.58
CA VAL A 255 -6.88 -8.78 1.32
C VAL A 255 -7.12 -8.91 2.81
N GLU A 256 -6.49 -9.90 3.42
CA GLU A 256 -6.53 -10.21 4.85
C GLU A 256 -5.12 -10.11 5.48
N GLY A 257 -4.09 -9.80 4.68
CA GLY A 257 -2.73 -9.52 5.11
C GLY A 257 -2.27 -8.11 4.75
N ARG A 258 -0.96 -7.87 4.87
CA ARG A 258 -0.36 -6.53 4.74
C ARG A 258 0.31 -6.33 3.39
N ILE A 259 -0.13 -5.30 2.66
CA ILE A 259 0.42 -4.81 1.40
C ILE A 259 1.25 -3.54 1.70
N SER A 260 2.58 -3.68 1.65
CA SER A 260 3.52 -2.58 1.91
C SER A 260 3.47 -1.48 0.82
N ALA A 261 4.02 -0.30 1.11
CA ALA A 261 4.09 0.78 0.12
C ALA A 261 4.83 0.34 -1.15
N GLY A 262 4.32 0.76 -2.31
CA GLY A 262 4.82 0.32 -3.62
C GLY A 262 4.33 -1.06 -4.07
N VAL A 263 3.82 -1.92 -3.18
CA VAL A 263 3.44 -3.29 -3.56
C VAL A 263 2.15 -3.30 -4.36
N VAL A 264 2.16 -4.04 -5.45
CA VAL A 264 1.00 -4.24 -6.32
C VAL A 264 0.59 -5.72 -6.33
N VAL A 265 -0.70 -5.97 -6.22
CA VAL A 265 -1.33 -7.30 -6.26
C VAL A 265 -2.22 -7.42 -7.50
N GLY A 266 -1.93 -8.43 -8.33
CA GLY A 266 -2.66 -8.73 -9.56
C GLY A 266 -4.06 -9.27 -9.33
N ASN A 267 -4.83 -9.35 -10.42
CA ASN A 267 -6.22 -9.78 -10.39
C ASN A 267 -6.37 -11.25 -9.93
N GLY A 268 -7.37 -11.51 -9.09
CA GLY A 268 -7.70 -12.84 -8.57
C GLY A 268 -6.73 -13.36 -7.51
N SER A 269 -5.79 -12.53 -7.05
CA SER A 269 -4.82 -12.91 -6.02
C SER A 269 -5.36 -12.63 -4.62
N ASP A 270 -5.22 -13.62 -3.74
CA ASP A 270 -5.71 -13.59 -2.36
C ASP A 270 -4.54 -13.55 -1.36
N ILE A 271 -4.59 -12.56 -0.46
CA ILE A 271 -3.60 -12.32 0.58
C ILE A 271 -4.18 -12.78 1.91
N GLY A 272 -3.88 -14.00 2.33
CA GLY A 272 -4.49 -14.63 3.50
C GLY A 272 -4.21 -13.92 4.83
N GLY A 273 -5.03 -14.24 5.83
CA GLY A 273 -5.04 -13.59 7.14
C GLY A 273 -3.66 -13.46 7.76
N GLY A 274 -3.23 -12.23 8.06
CA GLY A 274 -1.95 -11.94 8.70
C GLY A 274 -0.71 -12.11 7.81
N ALA A 275 -0.89 -12.45 6.53
CA ALA A 275 0.22 -12.59 5.59
C ALA A 275 0.99 -11.26 5.41
N SER A 276 2.25 -11.36 5.01
CA SER A 276 3.16 -10.21 4.87
C SER A 276 3.72 -10.12 3.46
N ILE A 277 3.49 -8.99 2.79
CA ILE A 277 4.22 -8.68 1.55
C ILE A 277 5.19 -7.55 1.87
N MET A 278 6.48 -7.84 1.79
CA MET A 278 7.51 -6.82 2.02
C MET A 278 7.45 -5.74 0.93
N GLY A 279 7.77 -4.49 1.27
CA GLY A 279 7.85 -3.40 0.30
C GLY A 279 9.12 -3.51 -0.53
N THR A 280 10.15 -2.77 -0.13
CA THR A 280 11.50 -2.93 -0.64
C THR A 280 12.18 -4.14 0.01
N LEU A 281 12.94 -4.90 -0.77
CA LEU A 281 13.69 -6.08 -0.33
C LEU A 281 14.52 -5.79 0.94
N SER A 282 14.04 -6.23 2.12
CA SER A 282 14.72 -6.12 3.43
C SER A 282 16.03 -6.90 3.54
N GLY A 283 16.54 -7.44 2.42
CA GLY A 283 17.85 -8.05 2.27
C GLY A 283 18.87 -7.20 1.49
N GLY A 284 18.66 -5.88 1.38
CA GLY A 284 19.61 -4.95 0.74
C GLY A 284 19.30 -4.59 -0.72
N GLY A 285 18.06 -4.75 -1.18
CA GLY A 285 17.66 -4.42 -2.56
C GLY A 285 16.72 -3.20 -2.63
N THR A 286 16.80 -2.47 -3.75
CA THR A 286 15.92 -1.32 -4.06
C THR A 286 14.65 -1.70 -4.83
N GLN A 287 14.52 -2.96 -5.27
CA GLN A 287 13.35 -3.40 -6.02
C GLN A 287 12.13 -3.58 -5.10
N VAL A 288 10.99 -3.14 -5.61
CA VAL A 288 9.68 -3.24 -4.97
C VAL A 288 9.04 -4.58 -5.36
N VAL A 289 8.54 -5.31 -4.37
CA VAL A 289 7.86 -6.60 -4.57
C VAL A 289 6.49 -6.40 -5.25
N SER A 290 6.16 -7.30 -6.17
CA SER A 290 4.84 -7.40 -6.80
C SER A 290 4.31 -8.84 -6.72
N ILE A 291 3.00 -9.00 -6.69
CA ILE A 291 2.31 -10.29 -6.78
C ILE A 291 1.52 -10.30 -8.08
N GLY A 292 1.75 -11.30 -8.92
CA GLY A 292 0.99 -11.50 -10.16
C GLY A 292 -0.47 -11.88 -9.93
N GLU A 293 -1.08 -12.44 -10.96
CA GLU A 293 -2.49 -12.85 -10.96
C GLU A 293 -2.71 -14.24 -10.37
N ARG A 294 -3.90 -14.48 -9.79
CA ARG A 294 -4.34 -15.80 -9.28
C ARG A 294 -3.37 -16.44 -8.28
N CYS A 295 -2.64 -15.61 -7.55
CA CYS A 295 -1.75 -16.07 -6.49
C CYS A 295 -2.52 -16.30 -5.18
N LEU A 296 -2.00 -17.19 -4.33
CA LEU A 296 -2.53 -17.41 -2.99
C LEU A 296 -1.40 -17.35 -1.96
N LEU A 297 -1.45 -16.34 -1.10
CA LEU A 297 -0.61 -16.30 0.10
C LEU A 297 -1.42 -16.88 1.25
N GLY A 298 -0.98 -18.01 1.78
CA GLY A 298 -1.62 -18.63 2.93
C GLY A 298 -1.60 -17.73 4.17
N ALA A 299 -2.49 -18.01 5.13
CA ALA A 299 -2.52 -17.26 6.38
C ALA A 299 -1.14 -17.27 7.07
N ASN A 300 -0.73 -16.12 7.60
CA ASN A 300 0.58 -15.88 8.22
C ASN A 300 1.79 -16.22 7.33
N ALA A 301 1.60 -16.36 6.02
CA ALA A 301 2.72 -16.48 5.09
C ALA A 301 3.47 -15.14 4.97
N GLY A 302 4.65 -15.17 4.37
CA GLY A 302 5.37 -13.95 4.02
C GLY A 302 6.17 -14.09 2.74
N VAL A 303 6.25 -13.00 1.99
CA VAL A 303 7.03 -12.93 0.76
C VAL A 303 7.86 -11.65 0.72
N GLY A 304 9.14 -11.86 0.43
CA GLY A 304 10.15 -10.85 0.19
C GLY A 304 10.76 -10.93 -1.20
N ILE A 305 10.07 -11.56 -2.15
CA ILE A 305 10.40 -11.59 -3.59
C ILE A 305 9.12 -11.33 -4.37
N SER A 306 9.23 -10.88 -5.62
CA SER A 306 8.06 -10.83 -6.49
C SER A 306 7.60 -12.24 -6.85
N LEU A 307 6.29 -12.40 -7.00
CA LEU A 307 5.69 -13.61 -7.56
C LEU A 307 5.14 -13.29 -8.94
N GLY A 308 5.33 -14.18 -9.91
CA GLY A 308 4.57 -14.17 -11.15
C GLY A 308 3.12 -14.57 -10.91
N ASP A 309 2.50 -15.16 -11.92
CA ASP A 309 1.11 -15.61 -11.84
C ASP A 309 1.01 -17.02 -11.25
N ASP A 310 -0.17 -17.38 -10.75
CA ASP A 310 -0.51 -18.75 -10.35
C ASP A 310 0.44 -19.35 -9.30
N CYS A 311 1.03 -18.51 -8.45
CA CYS A 311 1.93 -18.91 -7.37
C CYS A 311 1.17 -19.11 -6.05
N VAL A 312 1.66 -20.05 -5.24
CA VAL A 312 1.09 -20.34 -3.91
C VAL A 312 2.19 -20.35 -2.86
N VAL A 313 1.96 -19.66 -1.75
CA VAL A 313 2.82 -19.71 -0.57
C VAL A 313 2.04 -20.34 0.56
N ALA A 314 2.51 -21.48 1.06
CA ALA A 314 1.84 -22.20 2.14
C ALA A 314 1.68 -21.34 3.41
N ALA A 315 0.63 -21.62 4.17
CA ALA A 315 0.39 -20.91 5.44
C ALA A 315 1.59 -21.03 6.39
N GLY A 316 1.94 -19.93 7.06
CA GLY A 316 3.10 -19.84 7.95
C GLY A 316 4.47 -19.86 7.27
N CYS A 317 4.55 -20.03 5.95
CA CYS A 317 5.79 -20.03 5.20
C CYS A 317 6.24 -18.59 4.91
N TYR A 318 7.44 -18.22 5.35
CA TYR A 318 8.04 -16.92 5.03
C TYR A 318 9.24 -17.07 4.10
N ILE A 319 9.17 -16.47 2.91
CA ILE A 319 10.21 -16.52 1.89
C ILE A 319 10.87 -15.14 1.81
N THR A 320 12.11 -15.04 2.27
CA THR A 320 12.95 -13.85 2.05
C THR A 320 13.76 -14.02 0.78
N ALA A 321 14.29 -12.95 0.20
CA ALA A 321 15.14 -13.02 -0.99
C ALA A 321 16.39 -13.91 -0.82
N GLY A 322 16.94 -14.00 0.40
CA GLY A 322 18.08 -14.83 0.74
C GLY A 322 17.74 -16.28 1.07
N THR A 323 16.46 -16.62 1.20
CA THR A 323 15.99 -17.96 1.54
C THR A 323 16.49 -18.97 0.51
N LYS A 324 17.11 -20.06 0.96
CA LYS A 324 17.57 -21.16 0.09
C LYS A 324 16.42 -22.15 -0.13
N LEU A 325 16.16 -22.41 -1.40
CA LEU A 325 15.04 -23.20 -1.90
C LEU A 325 15.58 -24.44 -2.62
N THR A 326 15.14 -25.62 -2.18
CA THR A 326 15.33 -26.88 -2.90
C THR A 326 14.28 -26.99 -4.00
N LEU A 327 14.75 -27.08 -5.25
CA LEU A 327 13.93 -27.15 -6.46
C LEU A 327 13.49 -28.61 -6.75
N PRO A 328 12.53 -28.83 -7.68
CA PRO A 328 12.07 -30.18 -8.03
C PRO A 328 13.17 -31.14 -8.49
N ASP A 329 14.23 -30.61 -9.11
CA ASP A 329 15.39 -31.39 -9.58
C ASP A 329 16.42 -31.68 -8.47
N GLY A 330 16.14 -31.25 -7.24
CA GLY A 330 17.01 -31.42 -6.08
C GLY A 330 18.11 -30.36 -5.96
N SER A 331 18.24 -29.45 -6.92
CA SER A 331 19.17 -28.33 -6.83
C SER A 331 18.72 -27.31 -5.78
N VAL A 332 19.64 -26.44 -5.35
CA VAL A 332 19.36 -25.38 -4.37
C VAL A 332 19.61 -24.01 -5.01
N ALA A 333 18.59 -23.16 -5.01
CA ALA A 333 18.65 -21.79 -5.49
C ALA A 333 18.27 -20.80 -4.40
N LYS A 334 18.70 -19.53 -4.48
CA LYS A 334 18.16 -18.48 -3.62
C LYS A 334 16.80 -18.03 -4.15
N ALA A 335 15.87 -17.69 -3.27
CA ALA A 335 14.53 -17.26 -3.64
C ALA A 335 14.52 -16.07 -4.62
N ARG A 336 15.47 -15.13 -4.49
CA ARG A 336 15.62 -14.01 -5.44
C ARG A 336 15.79 -14.43 -6.90
N GLU A 337 16.34 -15.62 -7.15
CA GLU A 337 16.57 -16.14 -8.51
C GLU A 337 15.26 -16.63 -9.16
N LEU A 338 14.23 -16.87 -8.34
CA LEU A 338 12.88 -17.21 -8.78
C LEU A 338 11.91 -16.02 -8.78
N SER A 339 12.39 -14.82 -8.45
CA SER A 339 11.54 -13.63 -8.34
C SER A 339 10.82 -13.34 -9.67
N GLY A 340 9.50 -13.19 -9.62
CA GLY A 340 8.65 -12.91 -10.77
C GLY A 340 8.30 -14.13 -11.63
N GLN A 341 8.77 -15.33 -11.29
CA GLN A 341 8.37 -16.55 -11.99
C GLN A 341 6.97 -17.01 -11.56
N SER A 342 6.25 -17.63 -12.49
CA SER A 342 4.87 -18.12 -12.31
C SER A 342 4.80 -19.61 -11.95
N GLY A 343 3.67 -20.06 -11.41
CA GLY A 343 3.34 -21.48 -11.25
C GLY A 343 4.11 -22.21 -10.15
N TRP A 344 4.69 -21.47 -9.20
CA TRP A 344 5.48 -22.04 -8.11
C TRP A 344 4.63 -22.25 -6.84
N LEU A 345 4.77 -23.44 -6.23
CA LEU A 345 4.31 -23.71 -4.87
C LEU A 345 5.50 -23.68 -3.91
N TYR A 346 5.48 -22.72 -2.99
CA TYR A 346 6.48 -22.57 -1.94
C TYR A 346 5.94 -23.09 -0.61
N TRP A 347 6.67 -24.01 0.00
CA TRP A 347 6.26 -24.65 1.25
C TRP A 347 7.45 -25.12 2.08
N GLN A 348 7.21 -25.32 3.38
CA GLN A 348 8.19 -25.92 4.28
C GLN A 348 7.89 -27.40 4.44
N ASN A 349 8.90 -28.25 4.21
CA ASN A 349 8.74 -29.68 4.50
C ASN A 349 8.75 -29.91 6.02
N SER A 350 7.75 -30.61 6.52
CA SER A 350 7.55 -30.92 7.94
C SER A 350 8.26 -32.20 8.41
N VAL A 351 9.02 -32.87 7.53
CA VAL A 351 9.77 -34.11 7.78
C VAL A 351 11.25 -33.91 7.53
#